data_AF-A0A0R2TRA4-F1
#
_entry.id   AF-A0A0R2TRA4-F1
#
_cell.length_a   1.000
_cell.length_b   1.000
_cell.length_c   1.000
_cell.angle_alpha   90.00
_cell.angle_beta   90.00
_cell.angle_gamma   90.00
#
_symmetry.space_group_name_H-M   'P 1'
#
loop_
_entity.id
_entity.type
_entity.pdbx_description
1 polymer ?
#
loop_
_entity_poly.entity_id
_entity_poly.type
_entity_poly.pdbx_seq_one_letter_code
_entity_poly.pdbx_strand_id
1 'polypeptide(L)' 'MEKTKGVVKSLTEIAIALLSLAIVASLLVGPSNMSFLGDVVGNITDLVRSLGSAGLAGLISLGIILALVDR' A
#
# COMPACT_ATOMS: atom_id res chain seq x y z
N MET A 1 10.62 -24.10 3.27
CA MET A 1 9.92 -23.15 2.36
C MET A 1 8.66 -22.61 3.01
N GLU A 2 7.84 -23.43 3.66
CA GLU A 2 6.63 -22.98 4.39
C GLU A 2 6.90 -21.93 5.48
N LYS A 3 7.98 -22.10 6.27
CA LYS A 3 8.36 -21.12 7.30
C LYS A 3 8.66 -19.73 6.72
N THR A 4 9.32 -19.66 5.56
CA THR A 4 9.66 -18.39 4.90
C THR A 4 8.40 -17.69 4.37
N LYS A 5 7.45 -18.44 3.78
CA LYS A 5 6.16 -17.90 3.34
C LYS A 5 5.37 -17.33 4.53
N GLY A 6 5.37 -18.03 5.67
CA GLY A 6 4.73 -17.57 6.90
C GLY A 6 5.32 -16.26 7.44
N VAL A 7 6.65 -16.13 7.50
CA VAL A 7 7.33 -14.91 7.97
C VAL A 7 7.03 -13.72 7.08
N VAL A 8 7.09 -13.89 5.75
CA VAL A 8 6.77 -12.81 4.81
C VAL A 8 5.31 -12.37 4.98
N LYS A 9 4.38 -13.32 5.12
CA LYS A 9 2.97 -13.00 5.34
C LYS A 9 2.76 -12.18 6.62
N SER A 10 3.30 -12.62 7.75
CA SER A 10 3.17 -11.89 9.02
C SER A 10 3.81 -10.50 8.98
N LEU A 11 4.96 -10.36 8.30
CA LEU A 11 5.60 -9.05 8.14
C LEU A 11 4.77 -8.12 7.26
N THR A 12 4.17 -8.64 6.18
CA THR A 12 3.26 -7.88 5.32
C THR A 12 2.01 -7.43 6.09
N GLU A 13 1.42 -8.29 6.93
CA GLU A 13 0.28 -7.92 7.79
C GLU A 13 0.65 -6.77 8.73
N ILE A 14 1.82 -6.83 9.36
CA ILE A 14 2.34 -5.74 10.20
C ILE A 14 2.53 -4.46 9.38
N ALA A 15 3.12 -4.56 8.18
CA ALA A 15 3.33 -3.41 7.31
C ALA A 15 2.01 -2.75 6.88
N ILE A 16 0.97 -3.54 6.58
CA ILE A 16 -0.37 -3.05 6.23
C ILE A 16 -1.02 -2.35 7.44
N ALA A 17 -0.87 -2.90 8.64
CA ALA A 17 -1.36 -2.27 9.86
C ALA A 17 -0.67 -0.91 10.12
N LEU A 18 0.65 -0.85 9.91
CA LEU A 18 1.42 0.39 10.03
C LEU A 18 1.03 1.42 8.95
N LEU A 19 0.80 0.99 7.71
CA LEU A 19 0.27 1.85 6.64
C LEU A 19 -1.08 2.45 7.03
N SER A 20 -1.98 1.63 7.58
CA SER A 20 -3.31 2.08 8.02
C SER A 20 -3.21 3.14 9.11
N LEU A 21 -2.31 2.93 10.08
CA LEU A 21 -2.04 3.92 11.13
C LEU A 21 -1.44 5.22 10.55
N ALA A 22 -0.51 5.11 9.61
CA ALA A 22 0.13 6.26 8.98
C ALA A 22 -0.87 7.12 8.18
N ILE A 23 -1.83 6.49 7.50
CA ILE A 23 -2.90 7.20 6.77
C ILE A 23 -3.75 8.03 7.73
N VAL A 24 -4.22 7.43 8.83
CA VAL A 24 -5.02 8.15 9.84
C VAL A 24 -4.22 9.28 10.48
N ALA A 25 -2.96 9.02 10.85
CA ALA A 25 -2.10 10.04 11.44
C ALA A 25 -1.83 11.20 10.45
N SER A 26 -1.58 10.90 9.17
CA SER A 26 -1.35 11.91 8.13
C SER A 26 -2.57 12.82 7.93
N LEU A 27 -3.78 12.27 8.05
CA LEU A 27 -5.02 13.04 8.00
C LEU A 27 -5.21 13.96 9.22
N LEU A 28 -4.77 13.54 10.41
CA LEU A 28 -4.93 14.31 11.64
C LEU A 28 -3.92 15.45 11.77
N VAL A 29 -2.64 15.16 11.49
CA VAL A 29 -1.54 16.11 11.72
C VAL A 29 -1.19 16.87 10.44
N GLY A 30 -1.64 16.40 9.28
CA GLY A 30 -1.28 16.92 7.97
C GLY A 30 0.02 16.31 7.42
N PRO A 31 0.15 16.10 6.09
CA PRO A 31 1.30 15.42 5.49
C PRO A 31 2.64 16.09 5.79
N SER A 32 2.65 17.43 5.86
CA SER A 32 3.86 18.24 6.09
C SER A 32 4.45 18.07 7.49
N ASN A 33 3.66 17.59 8.44
CA ASN A 33 4.07 17.43 9.84
C ASN A 33 4.49 15.97 10.16
N MET A 34 4.42 15.07 9.18
CA MET A 34 4.67 13.64 9.33
C MET A 34 6.10 13.27 8.91
N SER A 35 7.11 13.75 9.65
CA SER A 35 8.53 13.57 9.28
C SER A 35 9.04 12.11 9.31
N PHE A 36 8.42 11.23 10.09
CA PHE A 36 8.90 9.84 10.29
C PHE A 36 8.26 8.83 9.33
N LEU A 37 7.02 9.07 8.90
CA LEU A 37 6.25 8.11 8.08
C LEU A 37 6.18 8.49 6.60
N GLY A 38 6.61 9.70 6.24
CA GLY A 38 6.56 10.21 4.86
C GLY A 38 5.14 10.48 4.37
N ASP A 39 5.01 10.81 3.08
CA ASP A 39 3.70 11.09 2.46
C ASP A 39 3.01 9.79 1.98
N VAL A 40 2.46 9.04 2.92
CA VAL A 40 1.80 7.76 2.63
C VAL A 40 0.54 7.95 1.76
N VAL A 41 -0.25 8.98 2.05
CA VAL A 41 -1.50 9.24 1.32
C VAL A 41 -1.22 9.67 -0.11
N GLY A 42 -0.21 10.55 -0.30
CA GLY A 42 0.26 10.95 -1.63
C GLY A 42 0.74 9.74 -2.43
N ASN A 43 1.60 8.91 -1.86
CA ASN A 43 2.13 7.72 -2.54
C ASN A 43 1.03 6.75 -3.02
N ILE A 44 0.01 6.50 -2.19
CA ILE A 44 -1.13 5.64 -2.59
C ILE A 44 -1.96 6.31 -3.69
N THR A 45 -2.21 7.61 -3.56
CA THR A 45 -3.00 8.36 -4.55
C THR A 45 -2.29 8.39 -5.90
N ASP A 46 -0.97 8.60 -5.92
CA ASP A 46 -0.16 8.58 -7.14
C ASP A 46 -0.09 7.19 -7.77
N LEU A 47 -0.01 6.13 -6.96
CA LEU A 47 -0.11 4.75 -7.47
C LEU A 47 -1.46 4.52 -8.15
N VAL A 48 -2.57 4.86 -7.49
CA VAL A 48 -3.93 4.71 -8.04
C VAL A 48 -4.07 5.53 -9.32
N ARG A 49 -3.56 6.76 -9.34
CA ARG A 49 -3.57 7.63 -10.51
C ARG A 49 -2.76 7.04 -11.66
N SER A 50 -1.57 6.51 -11.38
CA SER A 50 -0.72 5.84 -12.37
C SER A 50 -1.46 4.66 -13.01
N LEU A 51 -2.05 3.79 -12.19
CA LEU A 51 -2.86 2.66 -12.66
C LEU A 51 -4.07 3.14 -13.49
N GLY A 52 -4.80 4.16 -13.04
CA GLY A 52 -5.93 4.72 -13.79
C GLY A 52 -5.53 5.33 -15.13
N SER A 53 -4.41 6.06 -15.17
CA SER A 53 -3.89 6.72 -16.37
C SER A 53 -3.37 5.74 -17.42
N ALA A 54 -2.98 4.52 -17.02
CA ALA A 54 -2.54 3.45 -17.91
C ALA A 54 -3.70 2.73 -18.63
N GLY A 55 -4.96 3.07 -18.33
CA GLY A 55 -6.14 2.50 -19.00
C GLY A 55 -6.27 0.98 -18.78
N LEU A 56 -6.49 0.22 -19.87
CA LEU A 56 -6.66 -1.24 -19.82
C LEU A 56 -5.46 -1.94 -19.17
N ALA A 57 -4.23 -1.50 -19.47
CA ALA A 57 -3.03 -2.10 -18.90
C ALA A 57 -3.00 -1.95 -17.38
N GLY A 58 -3.39 -0.78 -16.86
CA GLY A 58 -3.49 -0.55 -15.42
C GLY A 58 -4.57 -1.40 -14.74
N LEU A 59 -5.71 -1.62 -15.42
CA LEU A 59 -6.76 -2.51 -14.91
C LEU A 59 -6.29 -3.97 -14.82
N ILE A 60 -5.55 -4.45 -15.84
CA ILE A 60 -4.95 -5.79 -15.84
C ILE A 60 -3.93 -5.90 -14.70
N SER A 61 -3.05 -4.90 -14.55
CA SER A 61 -2.08 -4.87 -13.45
C SER A 61 -2.75 -4.91 -12.08
N LEU A 62 -3.82 -4.13 -11.88
CA LEU A 62 -4.60 -4.16 -10.64
C LEU A 62 -5.21 -5.55 -10.39
N GLY A 63 -5.81 -6.17 -11.40
CA GLY A 63 -6.38 -7.52 -11.29
C GLY A 63 -5.35 -8.58 -10.88
N ILE A 64 -4.13 -8.50 -11.43
CA ILE A 64 -3.03 -9.40 -11.05
C ILE A 64 -2.60 -9.15 -9.60
N ILE A 65 -2.46 -7.88 -9.18
CA ILE A 65 -2.08 -7.53 -7.80
C ILE A 65 -3.10 -8.09 -6.81
N LEU A 66 -4.40 -7.88 -7.04
CA LEU A 66 -5.46 -8.39 -6.17
C LEU A 66 -5.44 -9.93 -6.09
N ALA A 67 -5.27 -10.61 -7.23
CA ALA A 67 -5.18 -12.07 -7.26
C ALA A 67 -3.96 -12.64 -6.52
N LEU A 68 -2.89 -11.86 -6.35
CA LEU A 68 -1.71 -12.24 -5.56
C LEU A 68 -1.91 -11.98 -4.07
N VAL A 69 -2.59 -10.89 -3.70
CA VAL A 69 -2.86 -10.55 -2.29
C VAL A 69 -3.87 -11.52 -1.67
N ASP A 70 -4.84 -11.99 -2.44
CA ASP A 70 -5.86 -12.94 -1.98
C ASP A 70 -5.37 -14.40 -1.87
N ARG A 71 -4.09 -14.71 -2.19
CA ARG A 71 -3.50 -16.08 -2.23
C ARG A 71 -2.36 -16.31 -1.23
#